data_AF-A0A7S2WZX2-F1
#
_entry.id   AF-A0A7S2WZX2-F1
#
_cell.length_a   1.000
_cell.length_b   1.000
_cell.length_c   1.000
_cell.angle_alpha   90.00
_cell.angle_beta   90.00
_cell.angle_gamma   90.00
#
_symmetry.space_group_name_H-M   'P 1'
#
loop_
_entity.id
_entity.type
_entity.pdbx_description
1 polymer ?
#
loop_
_entity_poly.entity_id
_entity_poly.type
_entity_poly.pdbx_seq_one_letter_code
_entity_poly.pdbx_strand_id
1 'polypeptide(L)'
;MLYSLSVEGMRETTAQESRMRRKEAAEFVREAIGVEVPAEDDAAFCESLRSGEVLCRLLNVQVYRQTAQPAEALPKTYNFDNFFDGCLSVGLERDDLFHLADLDAARGHPVVNTILRLRSLWNAEREPGEVGTSGSSKSSLNMTPLRSEVSGDDCGDVKTPGFQTPGLPESLPLARASAIKNAKGRGVQAAVSVTRLMQQCTNLLNATMGSSPLSISPASAGSVSPER
;
A
#
# COMPACT_ATOMS: atom_id res chain seq x y z
N MET A 1 51.11 -11.77 2.40
CA MET A 1 50.14 -12.08 1.32
C MET A 1 49.01 -13.01 1.83
N LEU A 2 48.36 -12.70 2.96
CA LEU A 2 47.28 -13.54 3.50
C LEU A 2 45.97 -12.77 3.74
N TYR A 3 45.94 -11.46 3.46
CA TYR A 3 44.75 -10.61 3.65
C TYR A 3 43.80 -10.57 2.44
N SER A 4 44.22 -11.08 1.27
CA SER A 4 43.41 -11.04 0.05
C SER A 4 42.26 -12.06 0.02
N LEU A 5 42.44 -13.23 0.65
CA LEU A 5 41.44 -14.31 0.63
C LEU A 5 40.19 -14.02 1.48
N SER A 6 40.29 -13.13 2.46
CA SER A 6 39.16 -12.83 3.36
C SER A 6 38.12 -11.88 2.77
N VAL A 7 38.49 -11.10 1.74
CA VAL A 7 37.60 -10.12 1.10
C VAL A 7 36.80 -10.74 -0.04
N GLU A 8 37.33 -11.76 -0.71
CA GLU A 8 36.63 -12.46 -1.80
C GLU A 8 35.46 -13.31 -1.29
N GLY A 9 35.61 -14.02 -0.17
CA GLY A 9 34.51 -14.78 0.44
C GLY A 9 33.34 -13.91 0.95
N MET A 10 33.60 -12.66 1.33
CA MET A 10 32.55 -11.70 1.73
C MET A 10 31.78 -11.12 0.54
N ARG A 11 32.34 -11.10 -0.67
CA ARG A 11 31.64 -10.61 -1.86
C ARG A 11 30.72 -11.65 -2.47
N GLU A 12 31.17 -12.90 -2.48
CA GLU A 12 30.40 -14.01 -3.05
C GLU A 12 29.11 -14.29 -2.25
N THR A 13 29.18 -14.14 -0.92
CA THR A 13 28.00 -14.23 -0.04
C THR A 13 26.95 -13.18 -0.36
N THR A 14 27.33 -11.92 -0.60
CA THR A 14 26.38 -10.85 -0.93
C THR A 14 25.67 -11.05 -2.29
N ALA A 15 26.36 -11.63 -3.27
CA ALA A 15 25.78 -11.92 -4.58
C ALA A 15 24.78 -13.09 -4.49
N GLN A 16 25.13 -14.14 -3.75
CA GLN A 16 24.24 -15.28 -3.51
C GLN A 16 23.00 -14.86 -2.71
N GLU A 17 23.16 -14.05 -1.67
CA GLU A 17 22.06 -13.47 -0.90
C GLU A 17 21.12 -12.64 -1.78
N SER A 18 21.68 -11.80 -2.65
CA SER A 18 20.90 -10.99 -3.60
C SER A 18 20.08 -11.88 -4.54
N ARG A 19 20.67 -12.97 -5.05
CA ARG A 19 19.97 -13.95 -5.89
C ARG A 19 18.84 -14.66 -5.13
N MET A 20 19.07 -15.05 -3.88
CA MET A 20 18.05 -15.68 -3.05
C MET A 20 16.87 -14.73 -2.80
N ARG A 21 17.14 -13.47 -2.44
CA ARG A 21 16.10 -12.45 -2.26
C ARG A 21 15.32 -12.16 -3.54
N ARG A 22 16.00 -12.08 -4.70
CA ARG A 22 15.31 -11.96 -6.01
C ARG A 22 14.36 -13.11 -6.26
N LYS A 23 14.81 -14.35 -6.02
CA LYS A 23 13.99 -15.55 -6.21
C LYS A 23 12.77 -15.52 -5.31
N GLU A 24 12.95 -15.13 -4.05
CA GLU A 24 11.86 -14.96 -3.10
C GLU A 24 10.85 -13.89 -3.56
N ALA A 25 11.32 -12.74 -4.02
CA ALA A 25 10.46 -11.68 -4.54
C ALA A 25 9.69 -12.14 -5.79
N ALA A 26 10.35 -12.82 -6.73
CA ALA A 26 9.72 -13.37 -7.93
C ALA A 26 8.68 -14.46 -7.61
N GLU A 27 8.94 -15.30 -6.61
CA GLU A 27 7.99 -16.29 -6.11
C GLU A 27 6.76 -15.62 -5.51
N PHE A 28 6.95 -14.56 -4.71
CA PHE A 28 5.85 -13.78 -4.16
C PHE A 28 4.99 -13.13 -5.26
N VAL A 29 5.61 -12.54 -6.28
CA VAL A 29 4.87 -11.99 -7.44
C VAL A 29 4.06 -13.08 -8.13
N ARG A 30 4.65 -14.25 -8.35
CA ARG A 30 3.95 -15.39 -8.95
C ARG A 30 2.79 -15.89 -8.11
N GLU A 31 2.97 -15.99 -6.79
CA GLU A 31 1.92 -16.41 -5.86
C GLU A 31 0.75 -15.41 -5.83
N ALA A 32 1.05 -14.11 -5.81
CA ALA A 32 0.06 -13.06 -5.64
C ALA A 32 -0.75 -12.77 -6.92
N ILE A 33 -0.11 -12.76 -8.09
CA ILE A 33 -0.76 -12.36 -9.37
C ILE A 33 -0.63 -13.39 -10.50
N GLY A 34 0.07 -14.51 -10.30
CA GLY A 34 0.22 -15.56 -11.32
C GLY A 34 1.17 -15.21 -12.47
N VAL A 35 1.98 -14.14 -12.34
CA VAL A 35 2.93 -13.72 -13.38
C VAL A 35 4.33 -14.24 -13.05
N GLU A 36 5.01 -14.81 -14.03
CA GLU A 36 6.39 -15.26 -13.88
C GLU A 36 7.37 -14.11 -14.15
N VAL A 37 8.25 -13.87 -13.18
CA VAL A 37 9.31 -12.86 -13.24
C VAL A 37 10.68 -13.56 -13.23
N PRO A 38 11.60 -13.23 -14.15
CA PRO A 38 12.93 -13.82 -14.17
C PRO A 38 13.75 -13.38 -12.95
N ALA A 39 14.25 -14.32 -12.16
CA ALA A 39 15.05 -14.05 -10.95
C ALA A 39 16.56 -14.33 -11.10
N GLU A 40 16.96 -14.82 -12.26
CA GLU A 40 18.35 -15.22 -12.57
C GLU A 40 19.30 -14.02 -12.50
N ASP A 41 18.88 -12.88 -13.05
CA ASP A 41 19.70 -11.69 -13.29
C ASP A 41 18.95 -10.40 -12.89
N ASP A 42 19.67 -9.38 -12.43
CA ASP A 42 19.08 -8.08 -12.04
C ASP A 42 18.47 -7.33 -13.23
N ALA A 43 19.12 -7.33 -14.38
CA ALA A 43 18.64 -6.62 -15.56
C ALA A 43 17.37 -7.25 -16.10
N ALA A 44 17.33 -8.59 -16.19
CA ALA A 44 16.12 -9.30 -16.60
C ALA A 44 14.97 -9.08 -15.60
N PHE A 45 15.25 -9.12 -14.30
CA PHE A 45 14.28 -8.85 -13.25
C PHE A 45 13.71 -7.42 -13.37
N CYS A 46 14.58 -6.41 -13.42
CA CYS A 46 14.18 -5.01 -13.53
C CYS A 46 13.41 -4.72 -14.81
N GLU A 47 13.85 -5.26 -15.95
CA GLU A 47 13.17 -5.05 -17.24
C GLU A 47 11.73 -5.60 -17.22
N SER A 48 11.50 -6.74 -16.57
CA SER A 48 10.14 -7.30 -16.43
C SER A 48 9.20 -6.43 -15.58
N LEU A 49 9.75 -5.60 -14.68
CA LEU A 49 9.01 -4.70 -13.80
C LEU A 49 8.94 -3.26 -14.35
N ARG A 50 9.67 -2.98 -15.43
CA ARG A 50 9.84 -1.64 -16.00
C ARG A 50 8.57 -1.03 -16.55
N SER A 51 7.61 -1.84 -16.96
CA SER A 51 6.29 -1.34 -17.36
C SER A 51 5.48 -0.77 -16.19
N GLY A 52 5.84 -1.11 -14.94
CA GLY A 52 5.08 -0.76 -13.74
C GLY A 52 3.77 -1.54 -13.58
N GLU A 53 3.30 -2.23 -14.63
CA GLU A 53 2.04 -2.98 -14.63
C GLU A 53 2.05 -4.12 -13.62
N VAL A 54 3.14 -4.89 -13.57
CA VAL A 54 3.31 -6.02 -12.64
C VAL A 54 3.24 -5.52 -11.20
N LEU A 55 3.92 -4.41 -10.89
CA LEU A 55 3.96 -3.80 -9.56
C LEU A 55 2.59 -3.25 -9.14
N CYS A 56 1.91 -2.54 -10.05
CA CYS A 56 0.57 -2.03 -9.79
C CYS A 56 -0.46 -3.16 -9.59
N ARG A 57 -0.38 -4.23 -10.38
CA ARG A 57 -1.24 -5.42 -10.21
C ARG A 57 -0.99 -6.08 -8.86
N LEU A 58 0.28 -6.25 -8.48
CA LEU A 58 0.68 -6.82 -7.20
C LEU A 58 0.04 -6.05 -6.03
N LEU A 59 0.16 -4.71 -6.07
CA LEU A 59 -0.39 -3.82 -5.04
C LEU A 59 -1.93 -3.82 -5.03
N ASN A 60 -2.57 -3.87 -6.19
CA ASN A 60 -4.02 -3.96 -6.28
C ASN A 60 -4.56 -5.19 -5.56
N VAL A 61 -3.93 -6.36 -5.73
CA VAL A 61 -4.38 -7.57 -5.00
C VAL A 61 -4.26 -7.37 -3.50
N GLN A 62 -3.23 -6.66 -3.02
CA GLN A 62 -3.09 -6.34 -1.60
C GLN A 62 -4.23 -5.45 -1.10
N VAL A 63 -4.47 -4.33 -1.78
CA VAL A 63 -5.51 -3.36 -1.40
C VAL A 63 -6.91 -4.00 -1.41
N TYR A 64 -7.24 -4.77 -2.45
CA TYR A 64 -8.52 -5.47 -2.52
C TYR A 64 -8.73 -6.49 -1.39
N ARG A 65 -7.67 -7.03 -0.82
CA ARG A 65 -7.79 -7.93 0.35
C ARG A 65 -8.01 -7.15 1.64
N GLN A 66 -7.41 -5.98 1.79
CA GLN A 66 -7.56 -5.12 2.97
C GLN A 66 -8.96 -4.53 3.07
N THR A 67 -9.52 -4.10 1.94
CA THR A 67 -10.86 -3.53 1.93
C THR A 67 -11.89 -4.64 1.70
N ALA A 68 -12.65 -5.00 2.74
CA ALA A 68 -13.81 -5.92 2.62
C ALA A 68 -14.95 -5.36 1.74
N GLN A 69 -14.83 -4.09 1.32
CA GLN A 69 -15.59 -3.44 0.27
C GLN A 69 -14.67 -3.29 -0.94
N PRO A 70 -15.16 -3.31 -2.19
CA PRO A 70 -14.30 -3.00 -3.33
C PRO A 70 -13.78 -1.57 -3.13
N ALA A 71 -12.53 -1.42 -2.67
CA ALA A 71 -11.81 -0.17 -2.81
C ALA A 71 -12.00 0.30 -4.24
N GLU A 72 -12.20 1.62 -4.43
CA GLU A 72 -12.11 2.20 -5.77
C GLU A 72 -10.84 1.66 -6.40
N ALA A 73 -11.03 0.79 -7.38
CA ALA A 73 -9.95 0.12 -8.09
C ALA A 73 -8.89 1.18 -8.38
N LEU A 74 -7.61 0.93 -8.06
CA LEU A 74 -6.58 1.89 -8.47
C LEU A 74 -6.81 2.15 -9.96
N PRO A 75 -6.81 3.42 -10.38
CA PRO A 75 -7.16 3.78 -11.75
C PRO A 75 -6.37 2.90 -12.71
N LYS A 76 -7.05 2.31 -13.70
CA LYS A 76 -6.51 1.28 -14.63
C LYS A 76 -5.24 1.72 -15.39
N THR A 77 -4.86 2.99 -15.27
CA THR A 77 -3.59 3.53 -15.69
C THR A 77 -2.48 3.00 -14.79
N TYR A 78 -1.73 2.02 -15.30
CA TYR A 78 -0.51 1.53 -14.67
C TYR A 78 0.60 2.58 -14.83
N ASN A 79 0.88 3.34 -13.77
CA ASN A 79 2.04 4.22 -13.67
C ASN A 79 2.77 3.94 -12.35
N PHE A 80 4.05 4.31 -12.29
CA PHE A 80 4.84 4.16 -11.07
C PHE A 80 4.34 5.06 -9.94
N ASP A 81 3.78 6.23 -10.25
CA ASP A 81 3.23 7.14 -9.25
C ASP A 81 2.07 6.50 -8.48
N ASN A 82 1.13 5.82 -9.15
CA ASN A 82 0.04 5.10 -8.48
C ASN A 82 0.56 3.93 -7.64
N PHE A 83 1.62 3.26 -8.10
CA PHE A 83 2.27 2.22 -7.30
C PHE A 83 2.87 2.81 -6.02
N PHE A 84 3.62 3.91 -6.11
CA PHE A 84 4.22 4.54 -4.93
C PHE A 84 3.16 5.09 -3.98
N ASP A 85 2.17 5.81 -4.49
CA ASP A 85 1.06 6.34 -3.67
C ASP A 85 0.29 5.21 -2.97
N GLY A 86 0.05 4.09 -3.66
CA GLY A 86 -0.59 2.94 -3.04
C GLY A 86 0.32 2.20 -2.06
N CYS A 87 1.64 2.17 -2.27
CA CYS A 87 2.58 1.63 -1.27
C CYS A 87 2.53 2.46 0.03
N LEU A 88 2.45 3.78 -0.09
CA LEU A 88 2.28 4.66 1.07
C LEU A 88 0.93 4.45 1.75
N SER A 89 -0.14 4.18 1.00
CA SER A 89 -1.46 3.95 1.57
C SER A 89 -1.57 2.63 2.35
N VAL A 90 -0.81 1.59 1.96
CA VAL A 90 -0.71 0.33 2.72
C VAL A 90 0.28 0.40 3.90
N GLY A 91 0.89 1.57 4.14
CA GLY A 91 1.75 1.82 5.29
C GLY A 91 3.25 1.56 5.07
N LEU A 92 3.71 1.46 3.83
CA LEU A 92 5.14 1.38 3.54
C LEU A 92 5.80 2.76 3.68
N GLU A 93 6.99 2.81 4.28
CA GLU A 93 7.74 4.07 4.43
C GLU A 93 8.40 4.50 3.12
N ARG A 94 8.57 5.82 2.93
CA ARG A 94 9.22 6.37 1.72
C ARG A 94 10.65 5.88 1.54
N ASP A 95 11.36 5.64 2.62
CA ASP A 95 12.76 5.19 2.60
C ASP A 95 12.91 3.73 2.16
N ASP A 96 11.83 2.93 2.27
CA ASP A 96 11.77 1.55 1.78
C ASP A 96 11.35 1.45 0.30
N LEU A 97 10.95 2.57 -0.34
CA LEU A 97 10.61 2.63 -1.75
C LEU A 97 11.88 2.76 -2.61
N PHE A 98 11.92 2.01 -3.71
CA PHE A 98 12.96 2.19 -4.73
C PHE A 98 12.70 3.47 -5.55
N HIS A 99 13.76 3.99 -6.18
CA HIS A 99 13.64 5.11 -7.12
C HIS A 99 13.55 4.59 -8.56
N LEU A 100 12.89 5.33 -9.45
CA LEU A 100 12.77 4.91 -10.86
C LEU A 100 14.14 4.75 -11.54
N ALA A 101 15.11 5.57 -11.14
CA ALA A 101 16.50 5.46 -11.58
C ALA A 101 17.16 4.13 -11.21
N ASP A 102 16.71 3.44 -10.15
CA ASP A 102 17.21 2.12 -9.78
C ASP A 102 16.76 1.05 -10.79
N LEU A 103 15.54 1.14 -11.35
CA LEU A 103 15.11 0.24 -12.43
C LEU A 103 15.88 0.52 -13.71
N ASP A 104 16.02 1.79 -14.10
CA ASP A 104 16.74 2.17 -15.32
C ASP A 104 18.22 1.79 -15.26
N ALA A 105 18.81 1.83 -14.07
CA ALA A 105 20.19 1.38 -13.82
C ALA A 105 20.32 -0.14 -13.60
N ALA A 106 19.25 -0.91 -13.74
CA ALA A 106 19.20 -2.35 -13.47
C ALA A 106 19.71 -2.72 -12.06
N ARG A 107 19.45 -1.87 -11.07
CA ARG A 107 19.75 -2.12 -9.66
C ARG A 107 18.59 -2.86 -9.03
N GLY A 108 18.63 -4.19 -9.04
CA GLY A 108 17.55 -5.02 -8.51
C GLY A 108 17.40 -4.93 -6.99
N HIS A 109 18.47 -4.68 -6.23
CA HIS A 109 18.44 -4.75 -4.76
C HIS A 109 17.38 -3.83 -4.11
N PRO A 110 17.28 -2.51 -4.43
CA PRO A 110 16.22 -1.66 -3.89
C PRO A 110 14.81 -2.16 -4.25
N VAL A 111 14.61 -2.56 -5.51
CA VAL A 111 13.31 -3.02 -6.02
C VAL A 111 12.84 -4.29 -5.31
N VAL A 112 13.76 -5.25 -5.16
CA VAL A 112 13.53 -6.51 -4.43
C VAL A 112 13.19 -6.22 -2.97
N ASN A 113 13.91 -5.31 -2.32
CA ASN A 113 13.66 -4.96 -0.93
C ASN A 113 12.24 -4.38 -0.76
N THR A 114 11.82 -3.45 -1.62
CA THR A 114 10.45 -2.91 -1.61
C THR A 114 9.40 -4.01 -1.75
N ILE A 115 9.58 -4.96 -2.69
CA ILE A 115 8.64 -6.08 -2.90
C ILE A 115 8.56 -6.99 -1.66
N LEU A 116 9.69 -7.31 -1.03
CA LEU A 116 9.73 -8.14 0.18
C LEU A 116 9.15 -7.43 1.40
N ARG A 117 9.30 -6.10 1.48
CA ARG A 117 8.61 -5.29 2.50
C ARG A 117 7.11 -5.32 2.33
N LEU A 118 6.61 -5.18 1.10
CA LEU A 118 5.18 -5.36 0.79
C LEU A 118 4.69 -6.74 1.20
N ARG A 119 5.45 -7.81 0.90
CA ARG A 119 5.13 -9.18 1.35
C ARG A 119 5.03 -9.28 2.87
N SER A 120 5.94 -8.62 3.59
CA SER A 120 5.94 -8.64 5.06
C SER A 120 4.70 -7.97 5.63
N LEU A 121 4.30 -6.82 5.08
CA LEU A 121 3.06 -6.12 5.45
C LEU A 121 1.84 -6.99 5.14
N TRP A 122 1.81 -7.63 3.97
CA TRP A 122 0.75 -8.53 3.57
C TRP A 122 0.58 -9.69 4.56
N ASN A 123 1.69 -10.32 4.97
CA ASN A 123 1.65 -11.45 5.89
C ASN A 123 1.21 -11.02 7.30
N ALA A 124 1.61 -9.83 7.76
CA ALA A 124 1.20 -9.30 9.06
C ALA A 124 -0.32 -9.14 9.19
N GLU A 125 -1.02 -8.87 8.09
CA GLU A 125 -2.47 -8.73 8.06
C GLU A 125 -3.23 -10.07 8.09
N ARG A 126 -2.57 -11.19 7.75
CA ARG A 126 -3.20 -12.52 7.71
C ARG A 126 -3.38 -13.16 9.07
N GLU A 127 -2.76 -12.59 10.11
CA GLU A 127 -2.96 -12.97 11.50
C GLU A 127 -3.86 -11.96 12.21
N PRO A 128 -5.19 -11.91 11.95
CA PRO A 128 -6.12 -11.05 12.70
C PRO A 128 -6.36 -11.53 14.15
N GLY A 129 -5.45 -12.36 14.69
CA GLY A 129 -5.67 -13.14 15.90
C GLY A 129 -4.45 -13.17 16.80
N GLU A 130 -4.15 -12.07 17.46
CA GLU A 130 -4.30 -11.94 18.91
C GLU A 130 -4.04 -10.48 19.28
N VAL A 131 -5.05 -9.84 19.86
CA VAL A 131 -4.91 -8.55 20.53
C VAL A 131 -4.06 -8.78 21.79
N GLY A 132 -2.75 -8.92 21.58
CA GLY A 132 -1.76 -8.71 22.62
C GLY A 132 -1.79 -7.23 22.95
N THR A 133 -2.41 -6.90 24.08
CA THR A 133 -2.32 -5.61 24.75
C THR A 133 -0.85 -5.34 25.14
N SER A 134 0.01 -5.06 24.16
CA SER A 134 1.35 -4.56 24.42
C SER A 134 1.23 -3.09 24.79
N GLY A 135 1.20 -2.88 26.11
CA GLY A 135 1.12 -1.57 26.71
C GLY A 135 2.14 -0.62 26.10
N SER A 136 1.65 0.59 25.81
CA SER A 136 2.48 1.79 25.83
C SER A 136 3.24 1.82 27.16
N SER A 137 4.44 1.26 27.16
CA SER A 137 5.48 1.67 28.07
C SER A 137 5.84 3.08 27.64
N LYS A 138 5.18 4.05 28.29
CA LYS A 138 5.66 5.42 28.39
C LYS A 138 7.02 5.35 29.06
N SER A 139 8.08 5.22 28.27
CA SER A 139 9.43 5.58 28.69
C SER A 139 9.46 7.08 28.85
N SER A 140 9.07 7.48 30.05
CA SER A 140 9.43 8.73 30.69
C SER A 140 10.95 8.87 30.66
N LEU A 141 11.47 9.68 29.75
CA LEU A 141 12.79 10.26 29.88
C LEU A 141 12.64 11.77 29.80
N ASN A 142 12.76 12.36 30.98
CA ASN A 142 13.05 13.76 31.24
C ASN A 142 14.10 14.29 30.25
N MET A 143 13.76 15.35 29.53
CA MET A 143 14.76 16.29 29.02
C MET A 143 14.38 17.71 29.44
N THR A 144 15.25 18.23 30.28
CA THR A 144 15.31 19.55 30.91
C THR A 144 15.17 20.69 29.90
N PRO A 145 14.48 21.79 30.22
CA PRO A 145 14.45 22.96 29.33
C PRO A 145 15.72 23.80 29.54
N LEU A 146 16.65 23.75 28.59
CA LEU A 146 17.71 24.76 28.49
C LEU A 146 17.20 25.95 27.68
N ARG A 147 16.82 26.97 28.43
CA ARG A 147 16.73 28.37 28.02
C ARG A 147 18.08 28.80 27.43
N SER A 148 18.08 29.24 26.18
CA SER A 148 19.18 30.05 25.63
C SER A 148 18.57 31.17 24.80
N GLU A 149 18.76 32.38 25.29
CA GLU A 149 18.38 33.63 24.65
C GLU A 149 19.51 34.00 23.69
N VAL A 150 19.20 34.17 22.41
CA VAL A 150 20.09 34.87 21.46
C VAL A 150 19.24 35.80 20.59
N SER A 151 19.48 37.09 20.85
CA SER A 151 19.17 38.28 20.07
C SER A 151 19.80 38.30 18.67
N GLY A 152 19.25 39.15 17.80
CA GLY A 152 19.94 39.80 16.69
C GLY A 152 19.50 39.25 15.33
N ASP A 153 18.64 39.94 14.59
CA ASP A 153 19.02 40.99 13.62
C ASP A 153 19.95 40.44 12.51
N ASP A 154 19.43 40.25 11.30
CA ASP A 154 19.98 40.93 10.09
C ASP A 154 19.16 40.59 8.83
N CYS A 155 18.79 41.64 8.08
CA CYS A 155 18.11 41.58 6.79
C CYS A 155 19.13 41.39 5.66
N GLY A 156 19.20 40.18 5.11
CA GLY A 156 20.01 39.87 3.93
C GLY A 156 19.19 39.82 2.64
N ASP A 157 19.17 40.94 1.92
CA ASP A 157 18.66 41.14 0.57
C ASP A 157 19.50 40.32 -0.45
N VAL A 158 19.01 39.15 -0.89
CA VAL A 158 19.67 38.35 -1.93
C VAL A 158 19.09 38.70 -3.30
N LYS A 159 19.91 39.46 -4.02
CA LYS A 159 19.81 39.86 -5.42
C LYS A 159 19.90 38.64 -6.33
N THR A 160 18.79 38.28 -6.97
CA THR A 160 18.70 37.26 -8.02
C THR A 160 19.47 37.72 -9.28
N PRO A 161 20.44 36.95 -9.81
CA PRO A 161 20.99 37.23 -11.13
C PRO A 161 20.08 36.69 -12.22
N GLY A 162 19.72 37.57 -13.16
CA GLY A 162 18.86 37.28 -14.30
C GLY A 162 19.48 36.29 -15.28
N PHE A 163 18.69 35.29 -15.65
CA PHE A 163 18.96 34.45 -16.81
C PHE A 163 18.15 34.99 -18.00
N GLN A 164 18.86 35.42 -19.04
CA GLN A 164 18.30 35.80 -20.33
C GLN A 164 18.00 34.53 -21.13
N THR A 165 16.74 34.34 -21.48
CA THR A 165 16.31 33.38 -22.51
C THR A 165 16.08 34.15 -23.82
N PRO A 166 16.78 33.83 -24.92
CA PRO A 166 16.45 34.40 -26.23
C PRO A 166 15.19 33.73 -26.78
N GLY A 167 14.23 34.54 -27.21
CA GLY A 167 12.92 34.10 -27.68
C GLY A 167 12.84 33.73 -29.15
N LEU A 168 11.68 33.17 -29.51
CA LEU A 168 10.99 33.24 -30.82
C LEU A 168 9.67 32.42 -30.77
N PRO A 169 8.70 32.64 -31.70
CA PRO A 169 7.54 33.54 -31.59
C PRO A 169 6.21 32.79 -31.32
N GLU A 170 5.22 33.41 -30.65
CA GLU A 170 4.04 34.09 -31.24
C GLU A 170 3.31 33.20 -32.28
N SER A 171 2.12 32.64 -32.05
CA SER A 171 0.84 33.32 -31.80
C SER A 171 -0.32 32.31 -31.61
N LEU A 172 -1.34 32.66 -30.79
CA LEU A 172 -2.81 32.45 -30.96
C LEU A 172 -3.58 32.23 -29.63
N PRO A 173 -4.89 32.57 -29.54
CA PRO A 173 -5.33 33.64 -28.64
C PRO A 173 -6.11 33.23 -27.39
N LEU A 174 -6.06 34.18 -26.45
CA LEU A 174 -6.95 34.44 -25.32
C LEU A 174 -8.43 34.10 -25.56
N ALA A 175 -8.99 33.28 -24.67
CA ALA A 175 -10.42 33.29 -24.36
C ALA A 175 -10.65 33.32 -22.84
N ARG A 176 -10.87 34.55 -22.37
CA ARG A 176 -11.82 34.98 -21.32
C ARG A 176 -11.96 34.17 -20.02
N ALA A 177 -11.56 34.84 -18.95
CA ALA A 177 -11.93 34.61 -17.56
C ALA A 177 -13.44 34.42 -17.34
N SER A 178 -13.78 33.57 -16.35
CA SER A 178 -15.05 33.61 -15.64
C SER A 178 -14.92 33.02 -14.23
N ALA A 179 -15.17 33.88 -13.25
CA ALA A 179 -15.93 33.63 -12.02
C ALA A 179 -15.35 32.70 -10.94
N ILE A 180 -14.75 33.35 -9.94
CA ILE A 180 -14.75 32.97 -8.52
C ILE A 180 -16.19 33.03 -7.99
N LYS A 181 -16.77 31.93 -7.48
CA LYS A 181 -17.80 31.91 -6.42
C LYS A 181 -17.78 30.59 -5.62
N ASN A 182 -17.56 30.72 -4.31
CA ASN A 182 -18.14 29.99 -3.16
C ASN A 182 -18.62 28.53 -3.31
N ALA A 183 -18.21 27.65 -2.38
CA ALA A 183 -19.12 27.10 -1.36
C ALA A 183 -18.45 26.08 -0.42
N LYS A 184 -18.29 26.53 0.84
CA LYS A 184 -18.30 25.76 2.09
C LYS A 184 -19.43 24.71 2.06
N GLY A 185 -19.17 23.42 2.36
CA GLY A 185 -20.28 22.47 2.58
C GLY A 185 -20.10 20.96 2.46
N ARG A 186 -18.90 20.38 2.30
CA ARG A 186 -18.74 18.92 2.06
C ARG A 186 -18.66 18.03 3.32
N GLY A 187 -18.92 18.56 4.52
CA GLY A 187 -18.78 17.81 5.77
C GLY A 187 -20.01 17.00 6.22
N VAL A 188 -21.20 17.24 5.66
CA VAL A 188 -22.46 16.67 6.20
C VAL A 188 -23.00 15.49 5.37
N GLN A 189 -22.58 15.32 4.12
CA GLN A 189 -23.09 14.23 3.27
C GLN A 189 -22.54 12.84 3.64
N ALA A 190 -21.34 12.74 4.22
CA ALA A 190 -20.75 11.45 4.61
C ALA A 190 -21.43 10.81 5.85
N ALA A 191 -22.08 11.61 6.71
CA ALA A 191 -22.75 11.07 7.90
C ALA A 191 -24.13 10.45 7.60
N VAL A 192 -24.79 10.89 6.52
CA VAL A 192 -26.13 10.42 6.13
C VAL A 192 -26.08 9.04 5.45
N SER A 193 -24.94 8.67 4.83
CA SER A 193 -24.77 7.36 4.18
C SER A 193 -24.62 6.23 5.20
N VAL A 194 -23.88 6.45 6.30
CA VAL A 194 -23.66 5.43 7.34
C VAL A 194 -24.95 5.10 8.11
N THR A 195 -25.78 6.11 8.41
CA THR A 195 -27.05 5.91 9.11
C THR A 195 -28.07 5.15 8.26
N ARG A 196 -28.12 5.38 6.94
CA ARG A 196 -28.98 4.60 6.03
C ARG A 196 -28.55 3.14 5.93
N LEU A 197 -27.25 2.86 5.92
CA LEU A 197 -26.73 1.49 5.85
C LEU A 197 -27.07 0.70 7.12
N MET A 198 -26.88 1.28 8.32
CA MET A 198 -27.27 0.61 9.57
C MET A 198 -28.77 0.34 9.66
N GLN A 199 -29.62 1.25 9.16
CA GLN A 199 -31.06 1.02 9.12
C GLN A 199 -31.43 -0.16 8.21
N GLN A 200 -30.73 -0.32 7.06
CA GLN A 200 -30.95 -1.43 6.14
C GLN A 200 -30.57 -2.78 6.75
N CYS A 201 -29.44 -2.87 7.46
CA CYS A 201 -29.04 -4.09 8.16
C CYS A 201 -30.05 -4.49 9.25
N THR A 202 -30.57 -3.51 9.99
CA THR A 202 -31.56 -3.75 11.06
C THR A 202 -32.87 -4.33 10.51
N ASN A 203 -33.35 -3.83 9.37
CA ASN A 203 -34.57 -4.33 8.74
C ASN A 203 -34.40 -5.76 8.20
N LEU A 204 -33.22 -6.09 7.69
CA LEU A 204 -32.93 -7.45 7.20
C LEU A 204 -32.94 -8.48 8.33
N LEU A 205 -32.32 -8.14 9.47
CA LEU A 205 -32.32 -9.02 10.66
C LEU A 205 -33.73 -9.24 11.23
N ASN A 206 -34.56 -8.19 11.28
CA ASN A 206 -35.95 -8.31 11.74
C ASN A 206 -36.81 -9.17 10.80
N ALA A 207 -36.58 -9.10 9.48
CA ALA A 207 -37.30 -9.93 8.53
C ALA A 207 -36.95 -11.42 8.68
N THR A 208 -35.69 -11.74 8.97
CA THR A 208 -35.22 -13.13 9.15
C THR A 208 -35.70 -13.75 10.46
N MET A 209 -35.78 -12.97 11.55
CA MET A 209 -36.16 -13.50 12.86
C MET A 209 -37.67 -13.47 13.15
N GLY A 210 -38.46 -12.70 12.40
CA GLY A 210 -39.90 -12.57 12.61
C GLY A 210 -40.78 -13.67 12.00
N SER A 211 -40.21 -14.60 11.20
CA SER A 211 -40.99 -15.54 10.40
C SER A 211 -40.66 -17.00 10.73
N SER A 212 -41.23 -17.53 11.81
CA SER A 212 -41.71 -18.94 11.90
C SER A 212 -42.36 -19.26 13.26
N PRO A 213 -43.70 -19.39 13.32
CA PRO A 213 -44.33 -20.27 14.31
C PRO A 213 -44.26 -21.72 13.79
N LEU A 214 -43.39 -22.54 14.38
CA LEU A 214 -43.34 -23.98 14.12
C LEU A 214 -44.58 -24.64 14.75
N SER A 215 -45.59 -24.90 13.92
CA SER A 215 -46.71 -25.80 14.23
C SER A 215 -46.20 -27.24 14.18
N ILE A 216 -45.96 -27.83 15.34
CA ILE A 216 -45.57 -29.24 15.48
C ILE A 216 -46.86 -30.07 15.56
N SER A 217 -47.20 -30.75 14.46
CA SER A 217 -48.25 -31.77 14.46
C SER A 217 -47.72 -33.10 15.03
N PRO A 218 -48.41 -33.73 15.99
CA PRO A 218 -48.01 -35.03 16.53
C PRO A 218 -48.40 -36.16 15.57
N ALA A 219 -47.40 -36.90 15.08
CA ALA A 219 -47.59 -38.09 14.25
C ALA A 219 -47.94 -39.31 15.12
N SER A 220 -49.07 -39.91 14.78
CA SER A 220 -49.70 -41.12 15.29
C SER A 220 -48.76 -42.32 15.42
N ALA A 221 -48.83 -42.99 16.57
CA ALA A 221 -48.21 -44.28 16.82
C ALA A 221 -48.90 -45.40 16.01
N GLY A 222 -48.11 -46.17 15.25
CA GLY A 222 -48.53 -47.35 14.51
C GLY A 222 -47.85 -48.61 15.06
N SER A 223 -48.68 -49.57 15.46
CA SER A 223 -48.41 -50.79 16.19
C SER A 223 -47.64 -51.89 15.43
N VAL A 224 -46.72 -52.53 16.15
CA VAL A 224 -46.49 -53.98 16.34
C VAL A 224 -47.12 -54.95 15.32
N SER A 225 -46.27 -55.84 14.77
CA SER A 225 -46.53 -57.30 14.66
C SER A 225 -45.22 -58.08 14.46
N PRO A 226 -44.98 -59.16 15.23
CA PRO A 226 -43.93 -60.13 14.98
C PRO A 226 -44.50 -61.51 14.58
N GLU A 227 -43.94 -62.13 13.55
CA GLU A 227 -44.03 -63.58 13.23
C GLU A 227 -43.06 -63.79 12.06
N ARG A 228 -42.29 -64.87 11.91
CA ARG A 228 -41.89 -65.99 12.75
C ARG A 228 -40.70 -66.65 12.05
#